data_AF-A0A370FZ15-F1
#
_entry.id   AF-A0A370FZ15-F1
#
_cell.length_a   1.000
_cell.length_b   1.000
_cell.length_c   1.000
_cell.angle_alpha   90.00
_cell.angle_beta   90.00
_cell.angle_gamma   90.00
#
_symmetry.space_group_name_H-M   'P 1'
#
loop_
_entity.id
_entity.type
_entity.pdbx_description
1 polymer ?
#
loop_
_entity_poly.entity_id
_entity_poly.type
_entity_poly.pdbx_seq_one_letter_code
_entity_poly.pdbx_strand_id
1 'polypeptide(L)'
;MRVRLSSAILVAATAVLAGCQNKPALQVAGPPDPFGYMKRSAVCQVSPVKASGPARKATTMSVRSDDGNCVVLLQDGEHAYASFGVAPAPEHGKVFLYNHNDHTVVMYTPNTAYAGPDHFSVTLIRGPGQTRDTLEVAATVDATGVVVPTPMITAPTPAAAAAKSTTKSTGRTATKRRAKTTH
;
A
#
# COMPACT_ATOMS: atom_id res chain seq x y z
N MET A 1 -85.91 -29.76 1.89
CA MET A 1 -85.46 -28.86 2.97
C MET A 1 -83.94 -28.87 2.96
N ARG A 2 -83.29 -27.79 2.48
CA ARG A 2 -81.84 -27.69 2.31
C ARG A 2 -81.26 -26.95 3.51
N VAL A 3 -80.46 -27.61 4.35
CA VAL A 3 -79.73 -26.95 5.45
C VAL A 3 -78.31 -26.67 4.97
N ARG A 4 -77.96 -25.38 4.97
CA ARG A 4 -76.64 -24.85 4.62
C ARG A 4 -75.70 -25.06 5.80
N LEU A 5 -74.57 -25.75 5.57
CA LEU A 5 -73.50 -25.87 6.55
C LEU A 5 -72.54 -24.69 6.37
N SER A 6 -72.52 -23.82 7.38
CA SER A 6 -71.69 -22.61 7.43
C SER A 6 -70.28 -22.93 7.92
N SER A 7 -69.31 -22.57 7.09
CA SER A 7 -67.95 -22.09 7.35
C SER A 7 -67.30 -22.30 8.73
N ALA A 8 -66.14 -22.96 8.72
CA ALA A 8 -64.97 -22.55 9.51
C ALA A 8 -63.69 -22.95 8.75
N ILE A 9 -63.11 -22.00 8.03
CA ILE A 9 -61.81 -22.11 7.36
C ILE A 9 -60.75 -22.00 8.44
N LEU A 10 -60.07 -23.11 8.77
CA LEU A 10 -58.83 -23.06 9.56
C LEU A 10 -57.67 -22.69 8.63
N VAL A 11 -57.25 -21.43 8.68
CA VAL A 11 -55.98 -20.98 8.12
C VAL A 11 -54.88 -21.39 9.11
N ALA A 12 -54.23 -22.53 8.86
CA ALA A 12 -53.01 -22.90 9.56
C ALA A 12 -51.84 -22.11 8.95
N ALA A 13 -51.40 -21.08 9.66
CA ALA A 13 -50.22 -20.29 9.33
C ALA A 13 -48.97 -21.17 9.41
N THR A 14 -48.44 -21.58 8.27
CA THR A 14 -47.09 -22.15 8.18
C THR A 14 -46.08 -21.03 8.42
N ALA A 15 -45.53 -20.97 9.63
CA ALA A 15 -44.35 -20.16 9.92
C ALA A 15 -43.16 -20.75 9.15
N VAL A 16 -42.84 -20.15 7.99
CA VAL A 16 -41.61 -20.46 7.27
C VAL A 16 -40.47 -19.83 8.07
N LEU A 17 -39.76 -20.67 8.82
CA LEU A 17 -38.49 -20.31 9.44
C LEU A 17 -37.51 -20.02 8.30
N ALA A 18 -37.37 -18.73 7.94
CA ALA A 18 -36.38 -18.27 7.00
C ALA A 18 -35.00 -18.52 7.59
N GLY A 19 -34.44 -19.71 7.31
CA GLY A 19 -33.04 -19.98 7.58
C GLY A 19 -32.22 -18.94 6.83
N CYS A 20 -31.41 -18.18 7.57
CA CYS A 20 -30.35 -17.39 6.98
C CYS A 20 -29.54 -18.32 6.08
N GLN A 21 -29.54 -18.07 4.77
CA GLN A 21 -28.52 -18.63 3.89
C GLN A 21 -27.17 -18.06 4.33
N ASN A 22 -26.56 -18.68 5.34
CA ASN A 22 -25.13 -18.63 5.47
C ASN A 22 -24.59 -19.36 4.25
N LYS A 23 -24.37 -18.61 3.16
CA LYS A 23 -23.49 -19.07 2.09
C LYS A 23 -22.22 -19.52 2.81
N PRO A 24 -21.85 -20.82 2.74
CA PRO A 24 -20.54 -21.21 3.22
C PRO A 24 -19.56 -20.29 2.52
N ALA A 25 -18.73 -19.60 3.32
CA ALA A 25 -17.64 -18.80 2.80
C ALA A 25 -16.95 -19.68 1.75
N LEU A 26 -16.94 -19.22 0.50
CA LEU A 26 -16.29 -19.96 -0.58
C LEU A 26 -14.90 -20.32 -0.07
N GLN A 27 -14.68 -21.61 0.18
CA GLN A 27 -13.34 -22.12 0.43
C GLN A 27 -12.63 -21.96 -0.91
N VAL A 28 -11.92 -20.85 -1.05
CA VAL A 28 -11.11 -20.55 -2.21
C VAL A 28 -10.10 -21.69 -2.31
N ALA A 29 -10.28 -22.55 -3.31
CA ALA A 29 -9.38 -23.66 -3.55
C ALA A 29 -8.00 -23.07 -3.91
N GLY A 30 -7.00 -23.27 -3.04
CA GLY A 30 -5.65 -22.79 -3.18
C GLY A 30 -4.94 -22.62 -1.83
N PRO A 31 -3.60 -22.53 -1.79
CA PRO A 31 -2.90 -22.08 -0.61
C PRO A 31 -3.45 -20.71 -0.16
N PRO A 32 -3.54 -20.42 1.15
CA PRO A 32 -3.95 -19.11 1.61
C PRO A 32 -2.94 -18.04 1.17
N ASP A 33 -3.43 -16.83 0.87
CA ASP A 33 -2.56 -15.69 0.55
C ASP A 33 -1.68 -15.35 1.76
N PRO A 34 -0.34 -15.43 1.66
CA PRO A 34 0.57 -15.12 2.76
C PRO A 34 0.53 -13.65 3.20
N PHE A 35 -0.12 -12.76 2.47
CA PHE A 35 -0.36 -11.37 2.84
C PHE A 35 -1.86 -11.02 2.94
N GLY A 36 -2.73 -12.03 2.86
CA GLY A 36 -4.18 -11.86 2.96
C GLY A 36 -4.66 -11.32 4.32
N TYR A 37 -3.81 -11.36 5.35
CA TYR A 37 -4.08 -10.75 6.66
C TYR A 37 -3.80 -9.25 6.71
N MET A 38 -3.14 -8.67 5.70
CA MET A 38 -2.88 -7.23 5.67
C MET A 38 -4.18 -6.47 5.50
N LYS A 39 -4.33 -5.36 6.24
CA LYS A 39 -5.54 -4.55 6.19
C LYS A 39 -5.76 -4.03 4.77
N ARG A 40 -6.97 -4.23 4.24
CA ARG A 40 -7.41 -3.62 2.99
C ARG A 40 -7.88 -2.20 3.26
N SER A 41 -7.56 -1.28 2.36
CA SER A 41 -8.07 0.08 2.43
C SER A 41 -9.61 0.07 2.36
N ALA A 42 -10.26 0.94 3.14
CA ALA A 42 -11.72 1.10 3.09
C ALA A 42 -12.21 1.58 1.70
N VAL A 43 -11.33 2.18 0.90
CA VAL A 43 -11.57 2.46 -0.52
C VAL A 43 -10.46 1.78 -1.31
N CYS A 44 -10.81 0.85 -2.18
CA CYS A 44 -9.89 0.30 -3.15
C CYS A 44 -10.69 -0.01 -4.42
N GLN A 45 -10.57 0.88 -5.40
CA GLN A 45 -11.23 0.73 -6.69
C GLN A 45 -10.15 0.77 -7.77
N VAL A 46 -9.95 -0.36 -8.45
CA VAL A 46 -8.93 -0.50 -9.50
C VAL A 46 -9.65 -0.60 -10.84
N SER A 47 -9.26 0.24 -11.78
CA SER A 47 -9.75 0.17 -13.14
C SER A 47 -9.13 -1.03 -13.87
N PRO A 48 -9.84 -1.64 -14.84
CA PRO A 48 -9.27 -2.73 -15.62
C PRO A 48 -7.93 -2.32 -16.24
N VAL A 49 -6.93 -3.19 -16.11
CA VAL A 49 -5.61 -3.00 -16.73
C VAL A 49 -5.78 -3.05 -18.25
N LYS A 50 -5.33 -2.02 -18.95
CA LYS A 50 -5.45 -1.89 -20.41
C LYS A 50 -4.09 -1.74 -21.06
N ALA A 51 -3.97 -2.16 -22.31
CA ALA A 51 -2.78 -1.87 -23.12
C ALA A 51 -2.68 -0.36 -23.38
N SER A 52 -1.49 0.20 -23.19
CA SER A 52 -1.18 1.62 -23.46
C SER A 52 -0.11 1.79 -24.55
N GLY A 53 0.39 0.70 -25.12
CA GLY A 53 1.38 0.69 -26.20
C GLY A 53 2.07 -0.67 -26.31
N PRO A 54 3.10 -0.79 -27.17
CA PRO A 54 3.91 -2.01 -27.26
C PRO A 54 4.58 -2.32 -25.93
N ALA A 55 4.28 -3.51 -25.37
CA ALA A 55 4.75 -3.94 -24.06
C ALA A 55 4.48 -2.92 -22.92
N ARG A 56 3.41 -2.11 -23.05
CA ARG A 56 2.98 -1.17 -22.03
C ARG A 56 1.52 -1.40 -21.66
N LYS A 57 1.27 -1.33 -20.37
CA LYS A 57 -0.05 -1.44 -19.76
C LYS A 57 -0.24 -0.23 -18.85
N ALA A 58 -1.50 0.16 -18.65
CA ALA A 58 -1.85 1.22 -17.71
C ALA A 58 -3.08 0.81 -16.89
N THR A 59 -3.12 1.26 -15.66
CA THR A 59 -4.31 1.22 -14.81
C THR A 59 -4.37 2.45 -13.91
N THR A 60 -5.57 2.75 -13.45
CA THR A 60 -5.84 3.79 -12.47
C THR A 60 -6.48 3.17 -11.24
N MET A 61 -6.19 3.71 -10.06
CA MET A 61 -6.85 3.30 -8.83
C MET A 61 -7.30 4.49 -7.99
N SER A 62 -8.39 4.30 -7.24
CA SER A 62 -8.77 5.17 -6.13
C SER A 62 -8.58 4.39 -4.83
N VAL A 63 -7.85 4.97 -3.89
CA VAL A 63 -7.47 4.31 -2.64
C VAL A 63 -7.52 5.27 -1.47
N ARG A 64 -7.95 4.80 -0.30
CA ARG A 64 -7.90 5.62 0.91
C ARG A 64 -6.57 5.43 1.61
N SER A 65 -6.01 6.50 2.17
CA SER A 65 -4.79 6.49 2.99
C SER A 65 -5.03 5.94 4.40
N ASP A 66 -5.69 4.79 4.45
CA ASP A 66 -6.13 3.97 5.56
C ASP A 66 -5.17 3.57 6.66
N ASP A 67 -3.89 3.51 6.27
CA ASP A 67 -2.94 2.40 6.52
C ASP A 67 -3.22 1.08 5.73
N GLY A 68 -4.32 0.99 4.99
CA GLY A 68 -4.72 -0.20 4.23
C GLY A 68 -4.12 -0.27 2.83
N ASN A 69 -4.10 -1.47 2.25
CA ASN A 69 -3.60 -1.72 0.90
C ASN A 69 -4.71 -1.73 -0.18
N CYS A 70 -4.30 -1.51 -1.43
CA CYS A 70 -5.11 -1.74 -2.62
C CYS A 70 -4.32 -2.58 -3.63
N VAL A 71 -4.97 -3.59 -4.21
CA VAL A 71 -4.31 -4.66 -4.96
C VAL A 71 -4.69 -4.62 -6.43
N VAL A 72 -3.67 -4.66 -7.30
CA VAL A 72 -3.81 -4.94 -8.73
C VAL A 72 -3.30 -6.37 -8.98
N LEU A 73 -4.05 -7.14 -9.74
CA LEU A 73 -3.68 -8.50 -10.14
C LEU A 73 -3.31 -8.52 -11.62
N LEU A 74 -2.22 -9.20 -11.95
CA LEU A 74 -1.67 -9.29 -13.30
C LEU A 74 -1.33 -10.75 -13.63
N GLN A 75 -1.45 -11.09 -14.90
CA GLN A 75 -1.06 -12.40 -15.44
C GLN A 75 -0.37 -12.22 -16.80
N ASP A 76 0.52 -13.14 -17.13
CA ASP A 76 1.05 -13.40 -18.46
C ASP A 76 0.40 -14.68 -19.00
N GLY A 77 -0.65 -14.52 -19.82
CA GLY A 77 -1.52 -15.63 -20.19
C GLY A 77 -2.26 -16.16 -18.96
N GLU A 78 -2.03 -17.43 -18.61
CA GLU A 78 -2.64 -18.11 -17.46
C GLU A 78 -1.72 -18.16 -16.23
N HIS A 79 -0.52 -17.57 -16.30
CA HIS A 79 0.49 -17.66 -15.25
C HIS A 79 0.90 -16.29 -14.72
N ALA A 80 1.57 -16.28 -13.56
CA ALA A 80 2.18 -15.08 -13.04
C ALA A 80 3.43 -14.72 -13.86
N TYR A 81 3.84 -13.45 -13.81
CA TYR A 81 5.12 -13.05 -14.38
C TYR A 81 6.28 -13.72 -13.63
N ALA A 82 7.33 -14.11 -14.36
CA ALA A 82 8.49 -14.79 -13.81
C ALA A 82 9.27 -13.92 -12.79
N SER A 83 9.33 -12.61 -13.02
CA SER A 83 9.89 -11.65 -12.07
C SER A 83 9.35 -10.24 -12.34
N PHE A 84 9.57 -9.34 -11.38
CA PHE A 84 9.02 -8.00 -11.42
C PHE A 84 9.90 -7.03 -10.60
N GLY A 85 9.71 -5.74 -10.83
CA GLY A 85 10.35 -4.68 -10.06
C GLY A 85 9.58 -3.38 -10.16
N VAL A 86 9.82 -2.46 -9.22
CA VAL A 86 9.17 -1.15 -9.19
C VAL A 86 10.20 -0.08 -9.53
N ALA A 87 9.94 0.68 -10.59
CA ALA A 87 10.77 1.80 -11.01
C ALA A 87 10.00 2.70 -11.99
N PRO A 88 9.74 3.98 -11.67
CA PRO A 88 9.98 4.61 -10.38
C PRO A 88 9.06 4.05 -9.28
N ALA A 89 9.51 4.14 -8.03
CA ALA A 89 8.68 3.89 -6.84
C ALA A 89 7.67 5.03 -6.64
N PRO A 90 6.54 4.79 -5.96
CA PRO A 90 5.61 5.86 -5.59
C PRO A 90 6.30 6.87 -4.67
N GLU A 91 5.91 8.14 -4.77
CA GLU A 91 6.41 9.21 -3.91
C GLU A 91 5.66 9.26 -2.57
N HIS A 92 4.39 8.84 -2.56
CA HIS A 92 3.48 8.98 -1.42
C HIS A 92 2.90 7.64 -0.95
N GLY A 93 3.69 6.57 -1.08
CA GLY A 93 3.34 5.27 -0.56
C GLY A 93 4.45 4.27 -0.73
N LYS A 94 4.06 2.99 -0.72
CA LYS A 94 4.95 1.86 -0.96
C LYS A 94 4.22 0.81 -1.77
N VAL A 95 4.97 0.07 -2.58
CA VAL A 95 4.47 -1.07 -3.34
C VAL A 95 5.20 -2.32 -2.88
N PHE A 96 4.42 -3.36 -2.61
CA PHE A 96 4.93 -4.70 -2.35
C PHE A 96 4.43 -5.64 -3.46
N LEU A 97 5.33 -6.49 -3.95
CA LEU A 97 5.03 -7.38 -5.09
C LEU A 97 5.36 -8.82 -4.72
N TYR A 98 4.47 -9.71 -5.11
CA TYR A 98 4.63 -11.15 -4.92
C TYR A 98 3.80 -11.90 -5.95
N ASN A 99 4.09 -13.18 -6.14
CA ASN A 99 3.25 -14.07 -6.93
C ASN A 99 2.37 -14.91 -5.99
N HIS A 100 1.10 -15.08 -6.34
CA HIS A 100 0.16 -15.91 -5.61
C HIS A 100 -0.91 -16.45 -6.57
N ASN A 101 -1.18 -17.76 -6.53
CA ASN A 101 -2.18 -18.44 -7.36
C ASN A 101 -2.14 -18.01 -8.84
N ASP A 102 -0.99 -18.14 -9.49
CA ASP A 102 -0.78 -17.77 -10.91
C ASP A 102 -0.99 -16.28 -11.24
N HIS A 103 -1.03 -15.41 -10.23
CA HIS A 103 -1.11 -13.96 -10.41
C HIS A 103 0.12 -13.28 -9.85
N THR A 104 0.61 -12.26 -10.55
CA THR A 104 1.51 -11.25 -9.98
C THR A 104 0.65 -10.20 -9.27
N VAL A 105 0.83 -10.12 -7.97
CA VAL A 105 0.11 -9.23 -7.07
C VAL A 105 0.92 -7.96 -6.88
N VAL A 106 0.33 -6.81 -7.22
CA VAL A 106 0.88 -5.48 -6.96
C VAL A 106 0.06 -4.84 -5.85
N MET A 107 0.65 -4.75 -4.67
CA MET A 107 -0.01 -4.26 -3.46
C MET A 107 0.51 -2.87 -3.11
N TYR A 108 -0.33 -1.85 -3.31
CA TYR A 108 0.00 -0.46 -2.99
C TYR A 108 -0.60 -0.05 -1.64
N THR A 109 0.21 0.58 -0.79
CA THR A 109 -0.23 1.19 0.47
C THR A 109 0.20 2.65 0.49
N PRO A 110 -0.74 3.61 0.41
CA PRO A 110 -0.42 5.03 0.55
C PRO A 110 0.16 5.34 1.93
N ASN A 111 0.89 6.45 2.04
CA ASN A 111 1.25 7.02 3.32
C ASN A 111 -0.02 7.46 4.05
N THR A 112 -0.16 7.10 5.33
CA THR A 112 -1.36 7.40 6.11
C THR A 112 -1.65 8.91 6.11
N ALA A 113 -2.94 9.25 5.94
CA ALA A 113 -3.47 10.61 5.83
C ALA A 113 -2.94 11.46 4.66
N TYR A 114 -2.22 10.87 3.70
CA TYR A 114 -1.93 11.54 2.44
C TYR A 114 -3.18 11.66 1.56
N ALA A 115 -3.37 12.82 0.92
CA ALA A 115 -4.38 13.02 -0.10
C ALA A 115 -3.75 13.69 -1.33
N GLY A 116 -4.00 13.14 -2.51
CA GLY A 116 -3.42 13.63 -3.75
C GLY A 116 -3.13 12.50 -4.74
N PRO A 117 -2.58 12.85 -5.92
CA PRO A 117 -2.12 11.88 -6.89
C PRO A 117 -0.86 11.16 -6.40
N ASP A 118 -0.66 9.93 -6.84
CA ASP A 118 0.60 9.20 -6.72
C ASP A 118 0.79 8.35 -7.98
N HIS A 119 2.04 8.14 -8.39
CA HIS A 119 2.36 7.47 -9.65
C HIS A 119 3.57 6.58 -9.48
N PHE A 120 3.48 5.37 -10.04
CA PHE A 120 4.60 4.44 -10.06
C PHE A 120 4.53 3.55 -11.29
N SER A 121 5.63 2.86 -11.57
CA SER A 121 5.66 1.87 -12.66
C SER A 121 6.20 0.54 -12.18
N VAL A 122 5.62 -0.53 -12.70
CA VAL A 122 6.04 -1.91 -12.44
C VAL A 122 6.60 -2.49 -13.73
N THR A 123 7.87 -2.89 -13.68
CA THR A 123 8.48 -3.71 -14.73
C THR A 123 8.09 -5.16 -14.51
N LEU A 124 7.60 -5.82 -15.56
CA LEU A 124 7.12 -7.19 -15.55
C LEU A 124 7.94 -8.02 -16.54
N ILE A 125 8.52 -9.12 -16.07
CA ILE A 125 9.44 -9.97 -16.84
C ILE A 125 8.80 -11.34 -17.03
N ARG A 126 8.57 -11.71 -18.30
CA ARG A 126 7.96 -12.99 -18.68
C ARG A 126 8.93 -14.17 -18.60
N GLY A 127 10.21 -13.90 -18.85
CA GLY A 127 11.28 -14.89 -18.78
C GLY A 127 12.57 -14.38 -19.42
N PRO A 128 13.65 -15.18 -19.39
CA PRO A 128 14.93 -14.82 -20.01
C PRO A 128 14.77 -14.53 -21.51
N GLY A 129 15.34 -13.42 -21.99
CA GLY A 129 15.30 -13.03 -23.40
C GLY A 129 13.94 -12.53 -23.92
N GLN A 130 12.89 -12.57 -23.10
CA GLN A 130 11.56 -12.08 -23.48
C GLN A 130 11.44 -10.56 -23.28
N THR A 131 10.54 -9.95 -24.05
CA THR A 131 10.21 -8.53 -23.90
C THR A 131 9.61 -8.28 -22.51
N ARG A 132 10.13 -7.23 -21.85
CA ARG A 132 9.59 -6.76 -20.57
C ARG A 132 8.35 -5.92 -20.81
N ASP A 133 7.30 -6.18 -20.06
CA ASP A 133 6.15 -5.28 -20.03
C ASP A 133 6.35 -4.22 -18.94
N THR A 134 5.76 -3.05 -19.14
CA THR A 134 5.69 -2.00 -18.11
C THR A 134 4.24 -1.73 -17.78
N LEU A 135 3.87 -1.78 -16.50
CA LEU A 135 2.59 -1.30 -16.01
C LEU A 135 2.76 0.08 -15.39
N GLU A 136 2.10 1.08 -15.96
CA GLU A 136 1.94 2.39 -15.34
C GLU A 136 0.71 2.38 -14.43
N VAL A 137 0.88 2.84 -13.19
CA VAL A 137 -0.20 2.95 -12.22
C VAL A 137 -0.34 4.39 -11.79
N ALA A 138 -1.54 4.94 -11.96
CA ALA A 138 -1.91 6.25 -11.43
C ALA A 138 -2.93 6.07 -10.30
N ALA A 139 -2.54 6.44 -9.08
CA ALA A 139 -3.38 6.40 -7.90
C ALA A 139 -3.94 7.78 -7.58
N THR A 140 -5.23 7.85 -7.27
CA THR A 140 -5.87 8.99 -6.63
C THR A 140 -6.12 8.61 -5.17
N VAL A 141 -5.41 9.26 -4.26
CA VAL A 141 -5.46 8.96 -2.83
C VAL A 141 -6.39 9.93 -2.11
N ASP A 142 -7.34 9.41 -1.34
CA ASP A 142 -8.17 10.21 -0.42
C ASP A 142 -7.80 9.94 1.05
N ALA A 143 -7.88 10.97 1.89
CA ALA A 143 -7.63 10.87 3.33
C ALA A 143 -8.92 11.03 4.17
N THR A 144 -10.09 10.82 3.56
CA THR A 144 -11.37 11.15 4.17
C THR A 144 -11.59 10.32 5.44
N GLY A 145 -11.75 11.00 6.58
CA GLY A 145 -11.97 10.35 7.87
C GLY A 145 -10.75 9.63 8.46
N VAL A 146 -9.56 9.82 7.88
CA VAL A 146 -8.32 9.26 8.43
C VAL A 146 -7.79 10.19 9.52
N VAL A 147 -7.73 9.68 10.75
CA VAL A 147 -7.18 10.42 11.91
C VAL A 147 -5.79 9.88 12.20
N VAL A 148 -4.78 10.75 12.12
CA VAL A 148 -3.43 10.42 12.60
C VAL A 148 -3.36 10.75 14.09
N PRO A 149 -3.00 9.80 14.97
CA PRO A 149 -2.80 10.12 16.37
C PRO A 149 -1.62 11.09 16.51
N THR A 150 -1.83 12.18 17.26
CA THR A 150 -0.76 13.12 17.60
C THR A 150 0.29 12.40 18.47
N PRO A 151 1.58 12.41 18.10
CA PRO A 151 2.60 11.81 18.95
C PRO A 151 2.68 12.56 20.29
N MET A 152 2.55 11.83 21.40
CA MET A 152 2.56 12.39 22.76
C MET A 152 3.95 12.79 23.28
N ILE A 153 4.99 12.71 22.45
CA ILE A 153 6.36 13.09 22.81
C ILE A 153 6.75 14.29 21.97
N THR A 154 6.69 15.48 22.58
CA THR A 154 7.38 16.66 22.07
C THR A 154 8.87 16.30 22.04
N ALA A 155 9.47 16.21 20.85
CA ALA A 155 10.92 16.11 20.75
C ALA A 155 11.55 17.24 21.59
N PRO A 156 12.54 16.97 22.46
CA PRO A 156 13.18 18.05 23.19
C PRO A 156 13.75 19.02 22.16
N THR A 157 13.27 20.27 22.22
CA THR A 157 13.83 21.39 21.45
C THR A 157 15.35 21.33 21.59
N PRO A 158 16.12 21.24 20.49
CA PRO A 158 17.56 21.34 20.59
C PRO A 158 17.90 22.68 21.25
N ALA A 159 18.43 22.63 22.47
CA ALA A 159 18.97 23.80 23.14
C ALA A 159 19.98 24.43 22.17
N ALA A 160 19.73 25.69 21.81
CA ALA A 160 20.63 26.48 20.98
C ALA A 160 22.07 26.27 21.46
N ALA A 161 22.93 25.85 20.54
CA ALA A 161 24.35 25.65 20.80
C ALA A 161 24.92 26.91 21.47
N ALA A 162 25.20 26.80 22.77
CA ALA A 162 25.91 27.83 23.50
C ALA A 162 27.27 28.06 22.82
N ALA A 163 27.51 29.31 22.45
CA ALA A 163 28.75 29.78 21.84
C ALA A 163 29.97 29.26 22.62
N LYS A 164 30.93 28.67 21.90
CA LYS A 164 32.26 28.33 22.43
C LYS A 164 32.96 29.60 22.91
N SER A 165 33.02 29.79 24.22
CA SER A 165 33.96 30.70 24.87
C SER A 165 35.38 30.15 24.70
N THR A 166 36.19 30.84 23.90
CA THR A 166 37.63 30.60 23.74
C THR A 166 38.37 31.09 24.98
N THR A 167 38.72 30.19 25.88
CA THR A 167 39.63 30.52 26.99
C THR A 167 41.07 30.57 26.48
N LYS A 168 41.57 31.80 26.42
CA LYS A 168 42.91 32.26 26.10
C LYS A 168 43.92 31.70 27.11
N SER A 169 44.73 30.71 26.73
CA SER A 169 45.88 30.27 27.52
C SER A 169 47.04 31.22 27.30
N THR A 170 47.35 32.00 28.33
CA THR A 170 48.49 32.91 28.45
C THR A 170 49.80 32.15 28.57
N GLY A 171 50.52 31.97 27.45
CA GLY A 171 51.93 31.56 27.42
C GLY A 171 52.85 32.78 27.37
N ARG A 172 53.63 32.98 28.45
CA ARG A 172 54.48 34.13 28.74
C ARG A 172 55.74 34.18 27.86
N THR A 173 55.87 35.27 27.11
CA THR A 173 57.05 36.05 26.66
C THR A 173 58.42 35.37 26.39
N ALA A 174 58.83 35.54 25.13
CA ALA A 174 60.13 35.48 24.47
C ALA A 174 61.44 35.62 25.29
N THR A 175 62.49 34.92 24.83
CA THR A 175 63.86 35.49 24.76
C THR A 175 64.66 34.90 23.59
N LYS A 176 65.31 35.79 22.82
CA LYS A 176 66.13 35.55 21.61
C LYS A 176 67.44 34.81 21.91
N ARG A 177 67.95 34.02 20.96
CA ARG A 177 69.37 34.11 20.53
C ARG A 177 69.62 33.49 19.15
N ARG A 178 70.56 34.10 18.44
CA ARG A 178 70.91 33.98 17.02
C ARG A 178 72.34 33.43 16.92
N ALA A 179 72.60 32.46 16.04
CA ALA A 179 73.90 32.12 15.42
C ALA A 179 73.61 31.01 14.40
N LYS A 180 73.66 31.19 13.07
CA LYS A 180 74.77 31.47 12.13
C LYS A 180 75.89 30.41 12.14
N THR A 181 76.07 29.82 10.94
CA THR A 181 77.31 29.33 10.27
C THR A 181 77.68 27.83 10.31
N THR A 182 77.77 27.24 9.09
CA THR A 182 78.72 26.24 8.52
C THR A 182 78.95 24.91 9.26
N HIS A 183 79.07 23.74 8.62
CA HIS A 183 79.64 23.38 7.30
C HIS A 183 78.78 22.37 6.54
#